data_AF-A0A3D4MFD3-F1
#
_entry.id   AF-A0A3D4MFD3-F1
#
_cell.length_a   1.000
_cell.length_b   1.000
_cell.length_c   1.000
_cell.angle_alpha   90.00
_cell.angle_beta   90.00
_cell.angle_gamma   90.00
#
_symmetry.space_group_name_H-M   'P 1'
#
loop_
_entity.id
_entity.type
_entity.pdbx_description
1 polymer ?
#
loop_
_entity_poly.entity_id
_entity_poly.type
_entity_poly.pdbx_seq_one_letter_code
_entity_poly.pdbx_strand_id
1 'polypeptide(L)'
;MPLFDGQQWIWEKFYPQGISWKAPLNKKPLFHVMDQAAKTFADREICDFLGRSWTFGEMGAMVDRVAAGVRKIREGKSAQR
;
A
#
# COMPACT_ATOMS: atom_id res chain seq x y z
N MET A 1 -24.93 14.63 8.51
CA MET A 1 -24.90 14.68 7.04
C MET A 1 -24.86 13.23 6.55
N PRO A 2 -25.83 12.76 5.74
CA PRO A 2 -25.80 11.39 5.24
C PRO A 2 -24.66 11.21 4.23
N LEU A 3 -23.99 10.05 4.23
CA LEU A 3 -22.91 9.71 3.28
C LEU A 3 -23.42 9.37 1.87
N PHE A 4 -24.73 9.46 1.68
CA PHE A 4 -25.46 9.10 0.47
C PHE A 4 -26.27 10.30 0.00
N ASP A 5 -26.32 10.49 -1.31
CA ASP A 5 -27.24 11.38 -2.00
C ASP A 5 -28.17 10.51 -2.85
N GLY A 6 -29.37 10.23 -2.34
CA GLY A 6 -30.28 9.24 -2.91
C GLY A 6 -29.67 7.84 -2.94
N GLN A 7 -29.40 7.30 -4.14
CA GLN A 7 -28.82 5.97 -4.36
C GLN A 7 -27.30 5.97 -4.59
N GLN A 8 -26.62 7.11 -4.45
CA GLN A 8 -25.20 7.26 -4.77
C GLN A 8 -24.37 7.71 -3.56
N TRP A 9 -23.12 7.24 -3.47
CA TRP A 9 -22.19 7.73 -2.46
C TRP A 9 -21.66 9.12 -2.82
N ILE A 10 -21.47 10.00 -1.82
CA ILE A 10 -21.01 11.38 -2.04
C ILE A 10 -19.67 11.44 -2.78
N TRP A 11 -18.74 10.51 -2.52
CA TRP A 11 -17.42 10.51 -3.14
C TRP A 11 -17.45 10.16 -4.63
N GLU A 12 -18.51 9.53 -5.14
CA GLU A 12 -18.63 9.21 -6.58
C GLU A 12 -18.69 10.47 -7.44
N LYS A 13 -19.10 11.62 -6.87
CA LYS A 13 -19.10 12.92 -7.55
C LYS A 13 -17.69 13.44 -7.87
N PHE A 14 -16.67 12.91 -7.19
CA PHE A 14 -15.28 13.34 -7.33
C PHE A 14 -14.44 12.33 -8.13
N TYR A 15 -15.04 11.24 -8.62
CA TYR A 15 -14.35 10.29 -9.49
C TYR A 15 -14.14 10.92 -10.88
N PRO A 16 -12.95 10.74 -11.50
CA PRO A 16 -12.70 11.20 -12.86
C PRO A 16 -13.68 10.57 -13.86
N GLN A 17 -13.92 11.29 -14.96
CA GLN A 17 -14.78 10.78 -16.03
C GLN A 17 -14.25 9.44 -16.56
N GLY A 18 -15.14 8.44 -16.66
CA GLY A 18 -14.80 7.09 -17.11
C GLY A 18 -14.33 6.12 -16.03
N ILE A 19 -14.14 6.57 -14.77
CA ILE A 19 -13.78 5.70 -13.65
C ILE A 19 -15.00 5.44 -12.78
N SER A 20 -15.44 4.18 -12.68
CA SER A 20 -16.55 3.78 -11.81
C SER A 20 -16.04 3.40 -10.42
N TRP A 21 -16.69 3.91 -9.36
CA TRP A 21 -16.51 3.40 -7.99
C TRP A 21 -16.81 1.90 -7.86
N LYS A 22 -17.71 1.39 -8.69
CA LYS A 22 -18.13 -0.02 -8.71
C LYS A 22 -17.23 -0.88 -9.59
N ALA A 23 -16.11 -0.35 -10.09
CA ALA A 23 -15.18 -1.10 -10.91
C ALA A 23 -14.68 -2.36 -10.16
N PRO A 24 -14.56 -3.51 -10.85
CA PRO A 24 -14.05 -4.72 -10.22
C PRO A 24 -12.60 -4.52 -9.79
N LEU A 25 -12.32 -4.72 -8.50
CA LEU A 25 -10.96 -4.68 -7.96
C LEU A 25 -10.35 -6.08 -7.95
N ASN A 26 -9.09 -6.19 -8.37
CA ASN A 26 -8.33 -7.42 -8.21
C ASN A 26 -8.04 -7.65 -6.73
N LYS A 27 -8.64 -8.68 -6.14
CA LYS A 27 -8.53 -8.97 -4.71
C LYS A 27 -7.18 -9.60 -4.40
N LYS A 28 -6.21 -8.75 -4.05
CA LYS A 28 -4.90 -9.17 -3.55
C LYS A 28 -4.58 -8.44 -2.25
N PRO A 29 -3.73 -9.03 -1.39
CA PRO A 29 -3.21 -8.30 -0.24
C PRO A 29 -2.48 -7.03 -0.68
N LEU A 30 -2.61 -5.94 0.09
CA LEU A 30 -1.99 -4.66 -0.24
C LEU A 30 -0.47 -4.77 -0.46
N PHE A 31 0.22 -5.56 0.37
CA PHE A 31 1.67 -5.74 0.26
C PHE A 31 2.09 -6.34 -1.10
N HIS A 32 1.21 -7.11 -1.75
CA HIS A 32 1.50 -7.71 -3.05
C HIS A 32 1.71 -6.65 -4.14
N VAL A 33 1.05 -5.49 -4.03
CA VAL A 33 1.25 -4.38 -4.96
C VAL A 33 2.68 -3.86 -4.87
N MET A 34 3.20 -3.73 -3.64
CA MET A 34 4.57 -3.31 -3.39
C MET A 34 5.57 -4.37 -3.87
N ASP A 35 5.35 -5.66 -3.57
CA ASP A 35 6.23 -6.75 -4.01
C ASP A 35 6.35 -6.79 -5.54
N GLN A 36 5.23 -6.61 -6.25
CA GLN A 36 5.23 -6.58 -7.71
C GLN A 36 5.94 -5.34 -8.25
N ALA A 37 5.73 -4.17 -7.64
CA ALA A 37 6.38 -2.94 -8.05
C ALA A 37 7.90 -2.99 -7.83
N ALA A 38 8.36 -3.49 -6.68
CA ALA A 38 9.78 -3.70 -6.37
C ALA A 38 10.48 -4.65 -7.36
N LYS A 39 9.77 -5.66 -7.86
CA LYS A 39 10.29 -6.59 -8.89
C LYS A 39 10.30 -6.01 -10.29
N THR A 40 9.28 -5.23 -10.65
CA THR A 40 9.06 -4.78 -12.03
C THR A 40 9.75 -3.45 -12.34
N PHE A 41 9.85 -2.58 -11.34
CA PHE A 41 10.31 -1.21 -11.46
C PHE A 41 11.44 -0.91 -10.46
N ALA A 42 12.28 -1.91 -10.17
CA ALA A 42 13.29 -1.88 -9.11
C ALA A 42 14.10 -0.58 -9.09
N ASP A 43 14.56 -0.11 -10.25
CA ASP A 43 15.42 1.07 -10.39
C ASP A 43 14.68 2.41 -10.48
N ARG A 44 13.33 2.41 -10.48
CA ARG A 44 12.54 3.64 -10.52
C ARG A 44 12.40 4.24 -9.13
N GLU A 45 12.51 5.57 -9.04
CA GLU A 45 12.24 6.30 -7.80
C GLU A 45 10.76 6.20 -7.42
N ILE A 46 10.49 5.92 -6.14
CA ILE A 46 9.14 5.87 -5.57
C ILE A 46 8.90 6.99 -4.56
N CYS A 47 9.95 7.44 -3.88
CA CYS A 47 9.84 8.39 -2.79
C CYS A 47 11.07 9.30 -2.78
N ASP A 48 10.84 10.61 -2.78
CA ASP A 48 11.82 11.62 -2.36
C ASP A 48 11.30 12.21 -1.06
N PHE A 49 12.15 12.17 -0.03
CA PHE A 49 11.90 12.83 1.23
C PHE A 49 13.14 13.57 1.70
N LEU A 50 13.04 14.90 1.80
CA LEU A 50 14.10 15.80 2.28
C LEU A 50 15.42 15.66 1.51
N GLY A 51 15.35 15.51 0.18
CA GLY A 51 16.52 15.43 -0.68
C GLY A 51 17.20 14.05 -0.68
N ARG A 52 16.53 13.05 -0.09
CA ARG A 52 16.91 11.66 -0.23
C ARG A 52 15.83 10.94 -1.03
N SER A 53 16.25 10.32 -2.12
CA SER A 53 15.40 9.45 -2.93
C SER A 53 15.60 7.98 -2.57
N TRP A 54 14.55 7.20 -2.78
CA TRP A 54 14.59 5.74 -2.76
C TRP A 54 13.93 5.17 -4.00
N THR A 55 14.49 4.08 -4.49
CA THR A 55 13.88 3.29 -5.55
C THR A 55 12.86 2.29 -5.00
N PHE A 56 12.02 1.73 -5.87
CA PHE A 56 11.12 0.65 -5.49
C PHE A 56 11.88 -0.56 -4.93
N GLY A 57 13.06 -0.89 -5.46
CA GLY A 57 13.87 -2.00 -4.98
C GLY A 57 14.38 -1.77 -3.56
N GLU A 58 14.90 -0.57 -3.29
CA GLU A 58 15.37 -0.18 -1.95
C GLU A 58 14.23 -0.15 -0.94
N MET A 59 13.08 0.39 -1.34
CA MET A 59 11.88 0.43 -0.49
C MET A 59 11.41 -1.00 -0.15
N GLY A 60 11.38 -1.91 -1.13
CA GLY A 60 11.06 -3.32 -0.91
C GLY A 60 11.97 -3.99 0.13
N ALA A 61 13.29 -3.80 0.00
CA ALA A 61 14.26 -4.34 0.96
C ALA A 61 14.07 -3.76 2.37
N MET A 62 13.73 -2.48 2.49
CA MET A 62 13.40 -1.87 3.79
C MET A 62 12.14 -2.46 4.40
N VAL A 63 11.08 -2.66 3.60
CA VAL A 63 9.83 -3.29 4.04
C VAL A 63 10.10 -4.70 4.57
N ASP A 64 10.87 -5.52 3.86
CA ASP A 64 11.24 -6.88 4.29
C ASP A 64 11.98 -6.87 5.63
N ARG A 65 12.95 -5.96 5.78
CA ARG A 65 13.69 -5.80 7.03
C ARG A 65 12.79 -5.44 8.20
N VAL A 66 11.86 -4.50 8.01
CA VAL A 66 10.90 -4.08 9.04
C VAL A 66 9.94 -5.22 9.38
N ALA A 67 9.38 -5.90 8.38
CA ALA A 67 8.47 -7.03 8.57
C ALA A 67 9.11 -8.18 9.37
N ALA A 68 10.36 -8.53 9.03
CA ALA A 68 11.14 -9.51 9.78
C ALA A 68 11.38 -9.08 11.24
N GLY A 69 11.67 -7.79 11.47
CA GLY A 69 11.84 -7.22 12.80
C GLY A 69 10.56 -7.29 13.64
N VAL A 70 9.42 -6.88 13.09
CA VAL A 70 8.11 -6.94 13.76
C VAL A 70 7.74 -8.36 14.15
N ARG A 71 8.02 -9.34 13.28
CA ARG A 71 7.80 -10.76 13.59
C ARG A 71 8.62 -11.21 14.81
N LYS A 72 9.92 -10.91 14.83
CA LYS A 72 10.82 -11.26 15.96
C LYS A 72 10.36 -10.63 17.28
N ILE A 73 9.91 -9.38 17.24
CA ILE A 73 9.37 -8.68 18.43
C ILE A 73 8.13 -9.41 18.97
N ARG A 74 7.26 -9.90 18.09
CA ARG A 74 6.07 -10.67 18.49
C ARG A 74 6.45 -12.00 19.14
N GLU A 75 7.41 -12.73 18.57
CA GLU A 75 7.87 -14.03 19.09
C GLU A 75 8.51 -13.91 20.49
N GLY A 76 9.34 -12.87 20.70
CA GLY A 76 9.94 -12.60 22.01
C GLY A 76 8.91 -12.26 23.11
N LYS A 77 7.79 -11.64 22.75
CA LYS A 77 6.69 -11.36 23.70
C LYS A 77 5.86 -12.59 24.06
N SER A 78 5.77 -13.60 23.19
CA SER A 78 5.06 -14.86 23.47
C SER A 78 5.86 -15.84 24.32
N ALA A 79 7.19 -15.73 24.36
CA ALA A 79 8.05 -16.58 25.19
C ALA A 79 8.09 -16.17 26.67
N GLN A 80 7.42 -15.07 27.03
CA GLN A 80 7.40 -14.48 28.38
C GLN A 80 6.01 -14.57 29.04
N ARG A 81 5.18 -15.50 28.56
CA ARG A 81 3.87 -15.86 29.12
C ARG A 81 3.86 -17.30 29.58
#